data_AF-A0A4R4USC2-F1
#
_entry.id   AF-A0A4R4USC2-F1
#
_cell.length_a   1.000
_cell.length_b   1.000
_cell.length_c   1.000
_cell.angle_alpha   90.00
_cell.angle_beta   90.00
_cell.angle_gamma   90.00
#
_symmetry.space_group_name_H-M   'P 1'
#
loop_
_entity.id
_entity.type
_entity.pdbx_description
1 polymer ?
#
loop_
_entity_poly.entity_id
_entity_poly.type
_entity_poly.pdbx_seq_one_letter_code
_entity_poly.pdbx_strand_id
1 'polypeptide(L)'
;MITVLVLVSLVALFGLCLPNLLRPMPSAPDHDPPPGPPPQDDVHPESMTAELDPGDEEYLAFLADALWPEDEYAELEHTTDGEEESGGSDMLL
;
A
#
# COMPACT_ATOMS: atom_id res chain seq x y z
N MET A 1 25.25 -24.13 15.61
CA MET A 1 25.06 -23.07 16.62
C MET A 1 24.15 -21.97 16.07
N ILE A 2 24.49 -21.36 14.93
CA ILE A 2 23.62 -20.40 14.22
C ILE A 2 22.20 -20.93 13.97
N THR A 3 22.05 -22.18 13.52
CA THR A 3 20.74 -22.77 13.25
C THR A 3 19.82 -22.83 14.47
N VAL A 4 20.37 -23.12 15.66
CA VAL A 4 19.60 -23.14 16.92
C VAL A 4 19.17 -21.73 17.31
N LEU A 5 20.06 -20.74 17.15
CA LEU A 5 19.75 -19.34 17.43
C LEU A 5 18.66 -18.81 16.49
N VAL A 6 18.74 -19.14 15.19
CA VAL A 6 17.73 -18.77 14.20
C VAL A 6 16.37 -19.37 14.55
N LEU A 7 16.32 -20.65 14.92
CA LEU A 7 15.06 -21.30 15.30
C LEU A 7 14.44 -20.68 16.56
N VAL A 8 15.25 -20.35 17.58
CA VAL A 8 14.76 -19.68 18.79
C VAL A 8 14.23 -18.27 18.46
N SER A 9 14.93 -17.51 17.62
CA SER A 9 14.48 -16.18 17.19
C SER A 9 13.17 -16.25 16.39
N LEU A 10 13.03 -17.23 15.49
CA LEU A 10 11.79 -17.42 14.72
C LEU A 10 10.62 -17.75 15.63
N VAL A 11 10.78 -18.64 16.61
CA VAL A 11 9.73 -18.98 17.57
C VAL A 11 9.33 -17.76 18.42
N ALA A 12 10.29 -16.97 18.88
CA ALA A 12 10.04 -15.77 19.65
C ALA A 12 9.30 -14.70 18.83
N LEU A 13 9.75 -14.45 17.60
CA LEU A 13 9.12 -13.51 16.67
C LEU A 13 7.68 -13.94 16.35
N PHE A 14 7.48 -15.22 16.02
CA PHE A 14 6.15 -15.74 15.68
C PHE A 14 5.19 -15.63 16.88
N GLY A 15 5.65 -15.97 18.09
CA GLY A 15 4.85 -15.86 19.31
C GLY A 15 4.45 -14.43 19.67
N LEU A 16 5.32 -13.44 19.36
CA LEU A 16 5.04 -12.03 19.61
C LEU A 16 4.18 -11.38 18.52
N CYS A 17 4.42 -11.72 17.26
CA CYS A 17 3.77 -11.08 16.11
C CYS A 17 2.39 -11.68 15.78
N LEU A 18 2.17 -12.99 15.93
CA LEU A 18 0.87 -13.63 15.65
C LEU A 18 -0.33 -12.95 16.33
N PRO A 19 -0.30 -12.65 17.64
CA PRO A 19 -1.46 -12.05 18.28
C PRO A 19 -1.78 -10.64 17.76
N ASN A 20 -0.78 -9.90 17.26
CA ASN A 20 -1.00 -8.60 16.62
C ASN A 20 -1.56 -8.75 15.19
N LEU A 21 -1.10 -9.76 14.43
CA LEU A 21 -1.62 -10.06 13.09
C LEU A 21 -3.05 -10.61 13.12
N LEU A 22 -3.40 -11.31 14.20
CA LEU A 22 -4.74 -11.87 14.42
C LEU A 22 -5.67 -10.89 15.15
N ARG A 23 -5.22 -9.67 15.46
CA ARG A 23 -6.05 -8.67 16.09
C ARG A 23 -7.20 -8.34 15.12
N PRO A 24 -8.46 -8.65 15.48
CA PRO A 24 -9.58 -8.26 14.65
C PRO A 24 -9.59 -6.75 14.56
N MET A 25 -9.61 -6.20 13.34
CA MET A 25 -9.89 -4.79 13.14
C MET A 25 -11.20 -4.46 13.87
N PRO A 26 -11.26 -3.37 14.65
CA PRO A 26 -12.52 -2.95 15.25
C PRO A 26 -13.52 -2.76 14.11
N SER A 27 -14.63 -3.51 14.14
CA SER A 27 -15.73 -3.28 13.21
C SER A 27 -16.10 -1.80 13.31
N ALA A 28 -16.05 -1.11 12.17
CA ALA A 28 -16.51 0.27 12.06
C ALA A 28 -17.90 0.36 12.73
N PRO A 29 -18.21 1.45 13.45
CA PRO A 29 -19.53 1.61 14.05
C PRO A 29 -20.57 1.43 12.94
N ASP A 30 -21.60 0.62 13.24
CA ASP A 30 -22.76 0.31 12.41
C ASP A 30 -23.45 1.63 11.98
N HIS A 31 -22.89 2.26 10.95
CA HIS A 31 -23.59 3.27 10.20
C HIS A 31 -24.21 2.50 9.05
N ASP A 32 -25.49 2.15 9.19
CA ASP A 32 -26.28 1.68 8.06
C ASP A 32 -26.02 2.66 6.89
N PRO A 33 -25.43 2.21 5.78
CA PRO A 33 -25.29 3.08 4.62
C PRO A 33 -26.72 3.38 4.13
N PRO A 34 -27.05 4.63 3.81
CA PRO A 34 -28.32 4.92 3.14
C PRO A 34 -28.42 4.02 1.89
N PRO A 35 -29.61 3.54 1.51
CA PRO A 35 -29.75 2.65 0.36
C PRO A 35 -29.16 3.32 -0.88
N GLY A 36 -27.95 2.87 -1.23
CA GLY A 36 -27.15 3.43 -2.31
C GLY A 36 -27.63 2.94 -3.67
N PRO A 37 -27.27 3.65 -4.76
CA PRO A 37 -27.55 3.21 -6.13
C PRO A 37 -26.89 1.84 -6.41
N PRO A 38 -27.39 1.08 -7.42
CA PRO A 38 -26.94 -0.28 -7.72
C PRO A 38 -25.41 -0.35 -7.94
N PRO A 39 -24.79 -1.53 -7.71
CA PRO A 39 -23.34 -1.70 -7.83
C PRO A 39 -22.90 -1.30 -9.24
N GLN A 40 -22.06 -0.27 -9.32
CA GLN A 40 -21.36 0.08 -10.54
C GLN A 40 -20.11 -0.79 -10.57
N ASP A 41 -20.00 -1.69 -11.55
CA ASP A 41 -18.90 -2.64 -11.71
C ASP A 41 -17.54 -2.00 -12.10
N ASP A 42 -17.35 -0.70 -11.83
CA ASP A 42 -16.13 0.06 -12.15
C ASP A 42 -15.67 0.96 -10.99
N VAL A 43 -15.96 0.57 -9.74
CA VAL A 43 -15.39 1.25 -8.58
C VAL A 43 -13.94 0.78 -8.44
N HIS A 44 -13.01 1.51 -9.06
CA HIS A 44 -11.62 1.51 -8.58
C HIS A 44 -11.68 1.68 -7.06
N PRO A 45 -11.02 0.80 -6.27
CA PRO A 45 -11.12 0.88 -4.82
C PRO A 45 -10.81 2.30 -4.38
N GLU A 46 -11.78 2.93 -3.70
CA GLU A 46 -11.71 4.29 -3.20
C GLU A 46 -10.30 4.51 -2.65
N SER A 47 -9.54 5.44 -3.25
CA SER A 47 -8.13 5.76 -2.98
C SER A 47 -7.60 5.19 -1.66
N MET A 48 -6.77 4.14 -1.77
CA MET A 48 -6.14 3.43 -0.65
C MET A 48 -4.98 4.23 -0.05
N THR A 49 -5.22 5.50 0.25
CA THR A 49 -4.32 6.38 1.01
C THR A 49 -4.88 6.46 2.42
N ALA A 50 -4.82 5.33 3.14
CA ALA A 50 -5.04 5.38 4.58
C ALA A 50 -3.96 6.27 5.19
N GLU A 51 -4.36 7.32 5.91
CA GLU A 51 -3.44 8.13 6.70
C GLU A 51 -2.75 7.21 7.71
N LEU A 52 -1.44 7.09 7.61
CA LEU A 52 -0.64 6.24 8.49
C LEU A 52 -0.26 7.01 9.75
N ASP A 53 0.04 6.28 10.83
CA ASP A 53 0.71 6.90 11.96
C ASP A 53 2.14 7.28 11.55
N PRO A 54 2.71 8.39 12.04
CA PRO A 54 4.08 8.80 11.67
C PRO A 54 5.13 7.70 11.88
N GLY A 55 4.97 6.83 12.89
CA GLY A 55 5.89 5.72 13.10
C GLY A 55 5.81 4.64 12.01
N ASP A 56 4.62 4.40 11.47
CA ASP A 56 4.40 3.43 10.40
C ASP A 56 4.95 3.97 9.07
N GLU A 57 4.83 5.28 8.81
CA GLU A 57 5.44 5.93 7.65
C GLU A 57 6.97 5.83 7.68
N GLU A 58 7.59 6.12 8.83
CA GLU A 58 9.04 6.01 9.01
C GLU A 58 9.53 4.57 8.84
N TYR A 59 8.78 3.59 9.36
CA TYR A 59 9.10 2.18 9.21
C TYR A 59 9.06 1.72 7.75
N LEU A 60 8.02 2.13 7.01
CA LEU A 60 7.90 1.80 5.59
C LEU A 60 8.98 2.50 4.75
N ALA A 61 9.33 3.74 5.07
CA ALA A 61 10.43 4.44 4.40
C ALA A 61 11.78 3.74 4.63
N PHE A 62 12.06 3.31 5.86
CA PHE A 62 13.26 2.53 6.18
C PHE A 62 13.29 1.18 5.45
N LEU A 63 12.15 0.48 5.36
CA LEU A 63 12.06 -0.77 4.61
C LEU A 63 12.29 -0.55 3.11
N ALA A 64 11.72 0.49 2.53
CA ALA A 64 11.88 0.82 1.12
C ALA A 64 13.35 1.06 0.76
N ASP A 65 14.05 1.87 1.57
CA ASP A 65 15.50 2.12 1.40
C ASP A 65 16.34 0.83 1.43
N ALA A 66 15.99 -0.11 2.30
CA ALA A 66 16.73 -1.37 2.44
C ALA A 66 16.41 -2.40 1.34
N LEU A 67 15.16 -2.45 0.88
CA LEU A 67 14.66 -3.48 -0.04
C LEU A 67 14.74 -3.06 -1.51
N TRP A 68 14.80 -1.76 -1.78
CA TRP A 68 14.80 -1.21 -3.13
C TRP A 68 15.92 -0.15 -3.33
N PRO A 69 17.21 -0.56 -3.24
CA PRO A 69 18.33 0.38 -3.32
C PRO A 69 18.51 1.03 -4.70
N GLU A 70 18.05 0.38 -5.78
CA GLU A 70 18.02 0.91 -7.14
C GLU A 70 16.59 1.28 -7.56
N ASP A 71 15.91 2.14 -6.80
CA ASP A 71 14.50 2.51 -7.07
C ASP A 71 14.34 3.23 -8.42
N GLU A 72 14.14 2.43 -9.47
CA GLU A 72 13.86 2.84 -10.86
C GLU A 72 12.62 3.75 -10.96
N TYR A 73 11.75 3.78 -9.95
CA TYR A 73 10.58 4.66 -9.88
C TYR A 73 10.77 5.88 -8.96
N ALA A 74 11.82 5.90 -8.13
CA ALA A 74 12.21 7.11 -7.40
C ALA A 74 12.88 8.13 -8.32
N GLU A 75 13.53 7.67 -9.37
CA GLU A 75 13.94 8.53 -10.48
C GLU A 75 12.67 8.96 -11.22
N LEU A 76 12.21 10.19 -10.95
CA LEU A 76 11.31 10.90 -11.87
C LEU A 76 11.97 10.83 -13.25
N GLU A 77 11.41 10.03 -14.17
CA GLU A 77 11.78 10.11 -15.58
C GLU A 77 11.60 11.58 -15.97
N HIS A 78 12.72 12.30 -16.05
CA HIS A 78 12.73 13.68 -16.48
C HIS A 78 12.57 13.63 -17.99
N THR A 79 11.35 13.36 -18.44
CA THR A 79 11.03 13.49 -19.86
C THR A 79 11.25 14.97 -20.19
N THR A 80 12.31 15.23 -20.97
CA THR A 80 12.66 16.57 -21.42
C THR A 80 11.86 16.95 -22.67
N ASP A 81 10.80 16.23 -22.97
CA ASP A 81 9.85 16.49 -24.03
C ASP A 81 8.58 17.08 -23.41
N GLY A 82 8.60 18.40 -23.22
CA GLY A 82 7.39 19.17 -23.00
C GLY A 82 6.45 19.08 -24.22
N GLU A 83 5.83 17.93 -24.44
CA GLU A 83 4.69 17.74 -25.34
C GLU A 83 3.48 17.28 -24.52
N GLU A 84 2.85 18.28 -23.92
CA GLU A 84 1.42 18.30 -23.69
C GLU A 84 0.70 17.99 -25.02
N GLU A 85 0.37 16.71 -25.27
CA GLU A 85 -0.54 16.35 -26.36
C GLU A 85 -1.96 16.79 -25.98
N SER A 86 -2.17 18.08 -26.21
CA SER A 86 -3.44 18.76 -26.23
C SER A 86 -4.26 18.32 -27.44
N GLY A 87 -5.24 17.45 -27.21
CA GLY A 87 -6.52 17.41 -27.93
C GLY A 87 -6.53 16.88 -29.36
N GLY A 88 -7.31 15.83 -29.60
CA GLY A 88 -7.68 15.46 -30.96
C GLY A 88 -8.48 14.18 -31.06
N SER A 89 -9.77 14.25 -30.74
CA SER A 89 -10.76 13.30 -31.26
C SER A 89 -10.74 13.36 -32.80
N ASP A 90 -9.89 12.56 -33.42
CA ASP A 90 -9.97 12.22 -34.84
C ASP A 90 -10.22 10.71 -34.97
N MET A 91 -11.38 10.28 -34.49
CA MET A 91 -11.91 8.93 -34.73
C MET A 91 -13.30 9.05 -35.36
N LEU A 92 -13.33 9.54 -36.61
CA LEU A 92 -14.41 9.30 -37.56
C LEU A 92 -13.82 9.01 -38.96
N LEU A 93 -13.40 7.77 -39.14
CA LEU A 93 -13.53 7.03 -40.40
C LEU A 93 -14.55 5.91 -40.19
#